data_AF-A0A3B9EXY1-F1
#
_entry.id   AF-A0A3B9EXY1-F1
#
_cell.length_a   1.000
_cell.length_b   1.000
_cell.length_c   1.000
_cell.angle_alpha   90.00
_cell.angle_beta   90.00
_cell.angle_gamma   90.00
#
_symmetry.space_group_name_H-M   'P 1'
#
loop_
_entity.id
_entity.type
_entity.pdbx_description
1 polymer ?
#
loop_
_entity_poly.entity_id
_entity_poly.type
_entity_poly.pdbx_seq_one_letter_code
_entity_poly.pdbx_strand_id
1 'polypeptide(L)' 'ELGRITVHVDINSNPKFRSHQLYDASIGLITSLGFEGAGKPFSWAASCGAHRHCQ' A
#
# COMPACT_ATOMS: atom_id res chain seq x y z
N GLU A 1 -10.92 -18.34 -15.79
CA GLU A 1 -10.06 -17.16 -15.55
C GLU A 1 -9.24 -17.40 -14.29
N LEU A 2 -7.92 -17.26 -14.34
CA LEU A 2 -7.12 -17.09 -13.13
C LEU A 2 -7.44 -15.68 -12.61
N GLY A 3 -7.99 -15.57 -11.41
CA GLY A 3 -8.41 -14.28 -10.83
C GLY A 3 -7.24 -13.29 -10.71
N ARG A 4 -7.54 -11.99 -10.79
CA ARG A 4 -6.56 -10.93 -10.57
C ARG A 4 -6.04 -11.02 -9.13
N ILE A 5 -4.72 -11.10 -8.98
CA ILE A 5 -4.05 -11.13 -7.66
C ILE A 5 -3.67 -9.70 -7.29
N THR A 6 -4.18 -9.23 -6.16
CA THR A 6 -3.82 -7.93 -5.57
C THR A 6 -2.87 -8.12 -4.39
N VAL A 7 -1.71 -7.47 -4.46
CA VAL A 7 -0.72 -7.39 -3.39
C VAL A 7 -0.99 -6.13 -2.57
N HIS A 8 -1.26 -6.32 -1.29
CA HIS A 8 -1.56 -5.25 -0.34
C HIS A 8 -0.31 -4.87 0.45
N VAL A 9 0.07 -3.59 0.41
CA VAL A 9 1.25 -3.06 1.12
C VAL A 9 0.85 -2.18 2.31
N ASP A 10 1.59 -2.28 3.40
CA ASP A 10 1.47 -1.38 4.56
C ASP A 10 2.25 -0.08 4.32
N ILE A 11 1.81 0.69 3.32
CA ILE A 11 2.39 1.96 2.92
C ILE A 11 1.24 2.93 2.67
N ASN A 12 1.39 4.17 3.10
CA ASN A 12 0.34 5.18 2.93
C ASN A 12 0.34 5.71 1.50
N SER A 13 -0.81 5.72 0.83
CA SER A 13 -0.96 6.26 -0.52
C SER A 13 -0.98 7.78 -0.57
N ASN A 14 -1.10 8.46 0.57
CA ASN A 14 -1.13 9.91 0.63
C ASN A 14 0.28 10.49 0.87
N PRO A 15 0.81 11.30 -0.07
CA PRO A 15 2.18 11.85 -0.03
C PRO A 15 2.44 12.80 1.15
N LYS A 16 1.39 13.27 1.84
CA LYS A 16 1.53 14.07 3.07
C LYS A 16 2.20 13.30 4.21
N PHE A 17 2.13 11.97 4.22
CA PHE A 17 2.66 11.15 5.31
C PHE A 17 4.06 10.62 4.99
N ARG A 18 4.93 10.57 6.00
CA ARG A 18 6.29 10.01 5.87
C ARG A 18 6.28 8.56 5.36
N SER A 19 5.26 7.78 5.72
CA SER A 19 5.11 6.40 5.26
C SER A 19 4.78 6.28 3.76
N HIS A 20 4.68 7.36 3.00
CA HIS A 20 4.52 7.36 1.54
C HIS A 20 5.85 7.23 0.77
N GLN A 21 7.01 7.39 1.43
CA GLN A 21 8.32 7.48 0.77
C GLN A 21 8.64 6.37 -0.24
N LEU A 22 8.08 5.17 -0.05
CA LEU A 22 8.29 4.02 -0.93
C LEU A 22 7.04 3.61 -1.72
N TYR A 23 5.99 4.42 -1.74
CA TYR A 23 4.72 4.06 -2.36
C TYR A 23 4.87 3.77 -3.84
N ASP A 24 5.34 4.73 -4.64
CA ASP A 24 5.48 4.57 -6.09
C ASP A 24 6.43 3.43 -6.48
N ALA A 25 7.54 3.28 -5.76
CA ALA A 25 8.49 2.19 -5.99
C ALA A 25 7.86 0.82 -5.71
N SER A 26 7.07 0.72 -4.63
CA SER A 26 6.40 -0.53 -4.25
C SER A 26 5.31 -0.90 -5.26
N ILE A 27 4.47 0.07 -5.64
CA ILE A 27 3.42 -0.14 -6.64
C ILE A 27 4.03 -0.49 -8.00
N GLY A 28 5.07 0.24 -8.43
CA GLY A 28 5.77 -0.01 -9.68
C GLY A 28 6.37 -1.41 -9.76
N LEU A 29 7.02 -1.87 -8.69
CA LEU A 29 7.54 -3.24 -8.61
C LEU A 29 6.42 -4.28 -8.73
N ILE A 30 5.35 -4.14 -7.95
CA ILE A 30 4.21 -5.06 -7.97
C ILE A 30 3.59 -5.13 -9.38
N THR A 31 3.38 -3.97 -10.01
CA THR A 31 2.84 -3.89 -11.37
C THR A 31 3.79 -4.50 -12.41
N SER A 32 5.11 -4.31 -12.27
CA SER A 32 6.09 -4.92 -13.17
C SER A 32 6.10 -6.45 -13.11
N LEU A 33 5.67 -7.03 -11.99
CA LEU A 33 5.53 -8.47 -11.79
C LEU A 33 4.19 -9.02 -12.30
N GLY A 34 3.32 -8.18 -12.86
CA GLY A 34 2.00 -8.57 -13.38
C GLY A 34 0.90 -8.63 -12.33
N PHE A 35 1.12 -8.05 -11.15
CA PHE A 35 0.13 -7.99 -10.06
C PHE A 35 -0.47 -6.59 -9.91
N GLU A 36 -1.57 -6.48 -9.18
CA GLU A 36 -2.12 -5.20 -8.76
C GLU A 36 -1.59 -4.80 -7.38
N GLY A 37 -1.17 -3.55 -7.20
CA GLY A 37 -0.70 -3.05 -5.90
C GLY A 37 -1.74 -2.16 -5.22
N ALA A 38 -1.94 -2.32 -3.91
CA ALA A 38 -2.78 -1.45 -3.11
C ALA A 38 -2.14 -1.09 -1.77
N GLY A 39 -1.93 0.20 -1.52
CA GLY A 39 -1.50 0.72 -0.20
C GLY A 39 -2.67 1.22 0.65
N LYS A 40 -2.40 1.58 1.90
CA LYS A 40 -3.39 2.15 2.83
C LYS A 40 -3.92 3.49 2.30
N PRO A 41 -5.23 3.78 2.41
CA PRO A 41 -6.26 3.00 3.12
C PRO A 41 -6.93 1.91 2.27
N PHE A 42 -6.51 1.72 1.02
CA PHE A 42 -7.12 0.79 0.08
C PHE A 42 -6.61 -0.66 0.24
N SER A 43 -5.62 -0.88 1.11
CA SER A 43 -5.18 -2.21 1.45
C SER A 43 -6.16 -2.91 2.39
N TRP A 44 -6.38 -4.22 2.20
CA TRP A 44 -7.34 -4.98 3.00
C TRP A 44 -7.06 -4.93 4.51
N ALA A 45 -5.77 -4.92 4.88
CA ALA A 45 -5.31 -4.79 6.26
C ALA A 45 -4.97 -3.35 6.66
N ALA A 46 -5.67 -2.34 6.12
CA ALA A 46 -5.50 -0.95 6.47
C ALA A 46 -5.95 -0.63 7.91
N SER A 47 -5.14 -1.01 8.91
CA SER A 47 -5.37 -0.66 10.31
C SER A 47 -4.70 0.67 10.67
N CYS A 48 -5.36 1.44 11.55
CA CYS A 48 -4.89 2.70 12.10
C CYS A 48 -3.91 2.53 13.28
N GLY A 49 -3.09 1.47 13.28
CA GLY A 49 -2.23 1.08 14.41
C GLY A 49 -1.30 2.19 14.91
N ALA A 50 -0.80 3.06 14.02
CA ALA A 50 0.09 4.16 14.37
C ALA A 50 -0.65 5.44 14.85
N HIS A 51 -1.95 5.58 14.60
CA HIS A 51 -2.66 6.84 14.85
C HIS A 51 -2.92 7.11 16.35
N ARG A 52 -2.99 6.06 17.19
CA ARG A 52 -3.39 6.21 18.60
C ARG A 52 -2.23 6.50 19.56
N HIS A 53 -0.98 6.33 19.14
CA HIS A 53 0.20 6.42 20.04
C HIS A 53 1.34 7.34 19.54
N CYS A 54 1.18 8.02 18.41
CA CYS A 54 2.25 8.84 17.80
C CYS A 54 1.82 10.27 17.45
N GLN A 55 0.89 10.87 18.20
CA GLN A 55 0.66 12.33 18.18
C GLN A 55 1.53 13.02 19.22
#